data_AF-A0A836RNJ8-F1
#
_entry.id   AF-A0A836RNJ8-F1
#
_cell.length_a   1.000
_cell.length_b   1.000
_cell.length_c   1.000
_cell.angle_alpha   90.00
_cell.angle_beta   90.00
_cell.angle_gamma   90.00
#
_symmetry.space_group_name_H-M   'P 1'
#
loop_
_entity.id
_entity.type
_entity.pdbx_description
1 polymer ?
#
loop_
_entity_poly.entity_id
_entity_poly.type
_entity_poly.pdbx_seq_one_letter_code
_entity_poly.pdbx_strand_id
1 'polypeptide(L)'
;MAQKLTNKTDIQGNVDPTGEFGPYILGQLPANPYNGLRTVKASAGSPMTLSSENPDGSTGWIYDESTGDIKVNWNQPLAKPRGSSQNVFDL
;
A
#
# COMPACT_ATOMS: atom_id res chain seq x y z
N MET A 1 -11.55 3.44 -5.55
CA MET A 1 -10.10 3.12 -5.48
C MET A 1 -9.84 1.68 -5.04
N ALA A 2 -10.19 1.21 -3.83
CA ALA A 2 -10.10 -0.24 -3.51
C ALA A 2 -10.98 -1.15 -4.40
N GLN A 3 -12.01 -0.57 -5.04
CA GLN A 3 -12.93 -1.30 -5.90
C GLN A 3 -12.27 -1.97 -7.11
N LYS A 4 -11.14 -1.48 -7.63
CA LYS A 4 -10.43 -2.13 -8.76
C LYS A 4 -9.75 -3.44 -8.34
N LEU A 5 -9.44 -3.61 -7.06
CA LEU A 5 -8.80 -4.82 -6.52
C LEU A 5 -9.83 -5.89 -6.15
N THR A 6 -11.03 -5.46 -5.74
CA THR A 6 -12.10 -6.34 -5.24
C THR A 6 -13.21 -6.57 -6.26
N ASN A 7 -13.21 -5.89 -7.40
CA ASN A 7 -14.19 -6.08 -8.47
C ASN A 7 -13.48 -6.36 -9.80
N LYS A 8 -14.26 -6.83 -10.77
CA LYS A 8 -13.80 -7.01 -12.15
C LYS A 8 -13.54 -5.68 -12.83
N THR A 9 -12.65 -5.68 -13.81
CA THR A 9 -12.29 -4.49 -14.59
C THR A 9 -12.26 -4.75 -16.10
N ASP A 10 -12.45 -3.68 -16.88
CA ASP A 10 -12.27 -3.65 -18.33
C ASP A 10 -10.78 -3.55 -18.73
N ILE A 11 -10.49 -3.51 -20.04
CA ILE A 11 -9.11 -3.37 -20.57
C ILE A 11 -8.47 -2.01 -20.25
N GLN A 12 -9.26 -1.01 -19.85
CA GLN A 12 -8.80 0.30 -19.40
C GLN A 12 -8.63 0.37 -17.86
N GLY A 13 -8.91 -0.72 -17.14
CA GLY A 13 -8.81 -0.78 -15.68
C GLY A 13 -9.96 -0.07 -14.95
N ASN A 14 -11.08 0.22 -15.61
CA ASN A 14 -12.29 0.70 -14.95
C ASN A 14 -13.06 -0.47 -14.35
N VAL A 15 -13.77 -0.23 -13.24
CA VAL A 15 -14.60 -1.26 -12.62
C VAL A 15 -15.77 -1.58 -13.54
N ASP A 16 -15.83 -2.83 -14.00
CA ASP A 16 -16.88 -3.36 -14.85
C ASP A 16 -17.26 -4.77 -14.35
N PRO A 17 -18.49 -4.99 -13.86
CA PRO A 17 -18.95 -6.30 -13.42
C PRO A 17 -18.87 -7.39 -14.49
N THR A 18 -18.92 -6.99 -15.77
CA THR A 18 -18.81 -7.88 -16.94
C THR A 18 -17.38 -7.99 -17.47
N GLY A 19 -16.45 -7.25 -16.88
CA GLY A 19 -15.04 -7.26 -17.25
C GLY A 19 -14.39 -8.65 -17.14
N GLU A 20 -13.34 -8.84 -17.94
CA GLU A 20 -12.59 -10.09 -18.02
C GLU A 20 -11.42 -10.14 -17.02
N PHE A 21 -11.05 -9.01 -16.43
CA PHE A 21 -9.91 -8.90 -15.52
C PHE A 21 -10.37 -8.82 -14.06
N GLY A 22 -9.60 -9.42 -13.15
CA GLY A 22 -9.92 -9.44 -11.72
C GLY A 22 -11.15 -10.30 -11.34
N PRO A 23 -11.62 -10.24 -10.07
CA PRO A 23 -11.03 -9.51 -8.95
C PRO A 23 -9.70 -10.14 -8.54
N TYR A 24 -8.73 -9.29 -8.16
CA TYR A 24 -7.37 -9.73 -7.82
C TYR A 24 -7.23 -10.15 -6.36
N ILE A 25 -8.19 -9.75 -5.52
CA ILE A 25 -8.26 -10.12 -4.11
C ILE A 25 -9.51 -10.94 -3.88
N LEU A 26 -9.33 -12.24 -3.62
CA LEU A 26 -10.41 -13.14 -3.24
C LEU A 26 -10.65 -13.02 -1.73
N GLY A 27 -11.84 -12.53 -1.35
CA GLY A 27 -12.20 -12.31 0.06
C GLY A 27 -11.76 -10.95 0.58
N GLN A 28 -10.77 -10.92 1.46
CA GLN A 28 -10.29 -9.69 2.11
C GLN A 28 -8.76 -9.64 2.12
N LEU A 29 -8.21 -8.42 2.06
CA LEU A 29 -6.79 -8.20 2.35
C LEU A 29 -6.46 -8.67 3.77
N PRO A 30 -5.25 -9.21 4.00
CA PRO A 30 -4.75 -9.40 5.35
C PRO A 30 -4.73 -8.05 6.09
N ALA A 31 -4.91 -8.11 7.40
CA ALA A 31 -4.76 -6.92 8.24
C ALA A 31 -3.31 -6.43 8.13
N ASN A 32 -3.13 -5.14 7.91
CA ASN A 32 -1.80 -4.54 8.01
C ASN A 32 -1.27 -4.80 9.44
N PRO A 33 -0.06 -5.36 9.58
CA PRO A 33 0.50 -5.74 10.88
C PRO A 33 0.74 -4.54 11.83
N TYR A 34 0.78 -3.32 11.31
CA TYR A 34 1.08 -2.12 12.07
C TYR A 34 -0.16 -1.37 12.58
N ASN A 35 -1.28 -1.41 11.85
CA ASN A 35 -2.50 -0.67 12.24
C ASN A 35 -3.77 -1.53 12.20
N GLY A 36 -3.67 -2.81 11.84
CA GLY A 36 -4.80 -3.74 11.78
C GLY A 36 -5.77 -3.48 10.61
N LEU A 37 -5.55 -2.44 9.81
CA LEU A 37 -6.47 -2.05 8.75
C LEU A 37 -6.32 -2.92 7.50
N ARG A 38 -7.45 -3.24 6.87
CA ARG A 38 -7.53 -4.02 5.61
C ARG A 38 -7.86 -3.14 4.40
N THR A 39 -7.78 -1.82 4.55
CA THR A 39 -8.15 -0.83 3.54
C THR A 39 -6.98 -0.47 2.64
N VAL A 40 -7.27 -0.02 1.42
CA VAL A 40 -6.26 0.33 0.41
C VAL A 40 -6.40 1.79 0.00
N LYS A 41 -5.28 2.50 -0.05
CA LYS A 41 -5.11 3.76 -0.77
C LYS A 41 -4.47 3.47 -2.13
N ALA A 42 -5.11 3.90 -3.21
CA ALA A 42 -4.49 3.84 -4.53
C ALA A 42 -3.66 5.10 -4.77
N SER A 43 -2.41 4.93 -5.18
CA SER A 43 -1.54 6.02 -5.64
C SER A 43 -1.53 6.03 -7.16
N ALA A 44 -1.95 7.14 -7.75
CA ALA A 44 -1.92 7.37 -9.18
C ALA A 44 -0.93 8.51 -9.48
N GLY A 45 0.02 8.30 -10.39
CA GLY A 45 0.80 9.41 -10.98
C GLY A 45 2.32 9.31 -10.95
N SER A 46 2.93 8.28 -10.36
CA SER A 46 4.36 7.94 -10.55
C SER A 46 4.67 6.61 -9.87
N PRO A 47 5.67 5.84 -10.35
CA PRO A 47 6.13 4.63 -9.67
C PRO A 47 6.41 4.94 -8.21
N MET A 48 5.82 4.16 -7.33
CA MET A 48 5.83 4.41 -5.91
C MET A 48 7.22 4.09 -5.35
N THR A 49 8.11 5.07 -5.26
CA THR A 49 9.32 4.90 -4.45
C THR A 49 8.93 4.64 -2.99
N LEU A 50 9.63 3.72 -2.33
CA LEU A 50 9.36 3.29 -0.95
C LEU A 50 9.26 4.46 0.06
N SER A 51 9.83 5.61 -0.27
CA SER A 51 9.90 6.82 0.55
C SER A 51 8.95 7.96 0.16
N SER A 52 8.23 7.89 -0.96
CA SER A 52 7.58 9.08 -1.55
C SER A 52 6.08 9.23 -1.28
N GLU A 53 5.39 8.17 -0.90
CA GLU A 53 3.96 8.24 -0.59
C GLU A 53 3.78 8.56 0.90
N ASN A 54 3.21 9.74 1.18
CA ASN A 54 2.97 10.18 2.53
C ASN A 54 1.92 9.25 3.17
N PRO A 55 2.30 8.47 4.19
CA PRO A 55 1.41 7.51 4.81
C PRO A 55 0.29 8.28 5.54
N ASP A 56 -0.95 8.04 5.13
CA ASP A 56 -2.13 8.77 5.60
C ASP A 56 -2.57 8.37 7.02
N GLY A 57 -2.00 7.30 7.58
CA GLY A 57 -2.37 6.72 8.87
C GLY A 57 -3.81 6.17 8.94
N SER A 58 -4.58 6.22 7.86
CA SER A 58 -6.01 5.89 7.81
C SER A 58 -6.31 4.71 6.89
N THR A 59 -5.33 4.26 6.10
CA THR A 59 -5.41 3.03 5.31
C THR A 59 -4.36 2.00 5.71
N GLY A 60 -4.62 0.73 5.44
CA GLY A 60 -3.70 -0.38 5.74
C GLY A 60 -2.65 -0.60 4.66
N TRP A 61 -2.99 -0.41 3.40
CA TRP A 61 -2.14 -0.76 2.27
C TRP A 61 -2.10 0.37 1.26
N ILE A 62 -0.98 0.52 0.56
CA ILE A 62 -0.88 1.41 -0.61
C ILE A 62 -0.68 0.53 -1.84
N TYR A 63 -1.48 0.80 -2.87
CA TYR A 63 -1.42 0.15 -4.18
C TYR A 63 -0.93 1.15 -5.23
N ASP A 64 0.08 0.78 -6.01
CA ASP A 64 0.59 1.55 -7.14
C ASP A 64 -0.18 1.15 -8.41
N GLU A 65 -1.00 2.05 -8.95
CA GLU A 65 -1.72 1.75 -10.19
C GLU A 65 -0.80 1.67 -11.43
N SER A 66 0.42 2.23 -11.37
CA SER A 66 1.36 2.25 -12.49
C SER A 66 2.24 1.00 -12.58
N THR A 67 2.59 0.40 -11.44
CA THR A 67 3.44 -0.80 -11.38
C THR A 67 2.69 -2.07 -10.95
N GLY A 68 1.54 -1.93 -10.29
CA GLY A 68 0.81 -3.04 -9.67
C GLY A 68 1.33 -3.42 -8.29
N ASP A 69 2.34 -2.74 -7.76
CA ASP A 69 2.94 -3.04 -6.47
C ASP A 69 1.97 -2.74 -5.31
N ILE A 70 1.99 -3.60 -4.29
CA ILE A 70 1.27 -3.41 -3.03
C ILE A 70 2.27 -3.34 -1.89
N LYS A 71 2.18 -2.29 -1.06
CA LYS A 71 3.02 -2.13 0.13
C LYS A 71 2.22 -1.76 1.36
N VAL A 72 2.82 -1.99 2.53
CA VAL A 72 2.23 -1.61 3.81
C VAL A 72 2.15 -0.09 3.92
N ASN A 73 1.01 0.43 4.37
CA ASN A 73 0.90 1.85 4.72
C ASN A 73 1.29 2.01 6.19
N TRP A 74 2.38 2.74 6.45
CA TRP A 74 2.88 2.93 7.79
C TRP A 74 3.45 4.33 7.96
N ASN A 75 2.92 5.07 8.96
CA ASN A 75 3.23 6.48 9.17
C ASN A 75 4.23 6.78 10.29
N GLN A 76 4.85 5.76 10.88
CA GLN A 76 5.97 6.03 11.78
C GLN A 76 7.27 5.96 10.99
N PRO A 77 8.22 6.88 11.23
CA PRO A 77 9.61 6.59 10.88
C PRO A 77 9.95 5.23 11.47
N LEU A 78 10.69 4.38 10.74
CA LEU A 78 11.22 3.12 11.27
C LEU A 78 11.75 3.44 12.67
N ALA A 79 11.12 2.87 13.70
CA ALA A 79 11.62 3.05 15.05
C ALA A 79 13.09 2.66 14.98
N LYS A 80 13.98 3.62 15.27
CA LYS A 80 15.43 3.42 15.29
C LYS A 80 15.66 2.04 15.91
N PRO A 81 16.38 1.11 15.25
CA PRO A 81 16.51 -0.26 15.73
C PRO A 81 16.85 -0.23 17.21
N ARG A 82 16.02 -0.86 18.05
CA ARG A 82 16.19 -0.92 19.50
C ARG A 82 17.51 -1.63 19.77
N GLY A 83 18.60 -0.87 19.84
CA GLY A 83 19.97 -1.40 19.88
C GLY A 83 21.02 -0.59 19.10
N SER A 84 20.66 0.41 18.31
CA SER A 84 21.67 1.34 17.77
C SER A 84 22.04 2.37 18.85
N SER A 85 22.86 1.95 19.81
CA SER A 85 23.75 2.85 20.50
C SER A 85 24.42 3.70 19.43
N GLN A 86 24.12 5.01 19.41
CA GLN A 86 25.00 5.90 18.69
C GLN A 86 26.32 5.80 19.44
N ASN A 87 27.28 5.14 18.83
CA ASN A 87 28.67 5.32 19.23
C ASN A 87 28.98 6.79 19.01
N VAL A 88 28.88 7.56 20.09
CA VAL A 88 29.46 8.88 20.19
C VAL A 88 30.98 8.64 20.22
N PHE A 89 31.57 8.56 19.03
CA PHE A 89 33.00 8.79 18.85
C PHE A 89 33.15 10.20 18.32
N ASP A 90 33.00 11.17 19.22
CA ASP A 90 33.65 12.46 19.03
C ASP A 90 34.91 12.43 19.90
N LEU A 91 36.06 12.49 19.22
CA LEU A 91 37.38 12.77 19.78
C LEU A 91 37.47 14.24 20.21
#